data_AF-A0A7C5ZWX4-F1
#
_entry.id   AF-A0A7C5ZWX4-F1
#
_cell.length_a   1.000
_cell.length_b   1.000
_cell.length_c   1.000
_cell.angle_alpha   90.00
_cell.angle_beta   90.00
_cell.angle_gamma   90.00
#
_symmetry.space_group_name_H-M   'P 1'
#
loop_
_entity.id
_entity.type
_entity.pdbx_description
1 polymer ?
#
loop_
_entity_poly.entity_id
_entity_poly.type
_entity_poly.pdbx_seq_one_letter_code
_entity_poly.pdbx_strand_id
1 'polypeptide(L)'
;MLPILVIAGILLVAAGFTLVTIAFILELLKSTKEKTEAEKHSGAVVMIGPMPIILASDPKTAKTLLTLAIILTIILVALTIFFYGLTSFE
;
A
#
# COMPACT_ATOMS: atom_id res chain seq x y z
N MET A 1 4.36 -26.56 -29.31
CA MET A 1 4.30 -25.10 -29.50
C MET A 1 3.68 -24.37 -28.30
N LEU A 2 2.56 -24.84 -27.74
CA LEU A 2 1.98 -24.31 -26.48
C LEU A 2 2.97 -24.10 -25.30
N PRO A 3 3.93 -25.01 -25.01
CA PRO A 3 4.82 -24.83 -23.85
C PRO A 3 5.78 -23.64 -23.99
N ILE A 4 6.17 -23.26 -25.21
CA ILE A 4 7.12 -22.14 -25.40
C ILE A 4 6.47 -20.80 -25.03
N LEU A 5 5.18 -20.64 -25.33
CA LEU A 5 4.43 -19.42 -25.05
C LEU A 5 4.17 -19.27 -23.55
N VAL A 6 3.88 -20.37 -22.86
CA VAL A 6 3.71 -20.39 -21.39
C VAL A 6 5.03 -20.03 -20.69
N ILE A 7 6.15 -20.60 -21.11
CA ILE A 7 7.47 -20.29 -20.54
C ILE A 7 7.84 -18.82 -20.79
N ALA A 8 7.62 -18.32 -22.01
CA ALA A 8 7.85 -16.92 -22.33
C ALA A 8 6.97 -15.98 -21.50
N GLY A 9 5.70 -16.32 -21.29
CA GLY A 9 4.78 -15.56 -20.43
C GLY A 9 5.24 -15.50 -18.98
N ILE A 10 5.65 -16.64 -18.40
CA ILE A 10 6.16 -16.70 -17.03
C ILE A 10 7.43 -15.84 -16.88
N LEU A 11 8.35 -15.91 -17.85
CA LEU A 11 9.57 -15.08 -17.86
C LEU A 11 9.23 -13.59 -17.95
N LEU A 12 8.24 -13.22 -18.75
CA LEU A 12 7.81 -11.82 -18.89
C LEU A 12 7.19 -11.29 -17.60
N VAL A 13 6.33 -12.07 -16.93
CA VAL A 13 5.75 -11.72 -15.63
C VAL A 13 6.83 -11.58 -14.57
N ALA A 14 7.78 -12.51 -14.51
CA ALA A 14 8.89 -12.46 -13.56
C ALA A 14 9.80 -11.24 -13.79
N ALA A 15 10.10 -10.92 -15.06
CA ALA A 15 10.87 -9.74 -15.42
C ALA A 15 10.14 -8.44 -15.02
N GLY A 16 8.84 -8.34 -15.33
CA GLY A 16 8.01 -7.20 -14.95
C GLY A 16 7.94 -6.99 -13.44
N PHE A 17 7.69 -8.06 -12.69
CA PHE A 17 7.68 -8.03 -11.23
C PHE A 17 9.03 -7.58 -10.65
N THR A 18 10.13 -8.07 -11.21
CA THR A 18 11.49 -7.71 -10.77
C THR A 18 11.76 -6.22 -11.01
N LEU A 19 11.39 -5.69 -12.18
CA LEU A 19 11.56 -4.27 -12.51
C LEU A 19 10.76 -3.35 -11.59
N VAL A 20 9.49 -3.68 -11.34
CA VAL A 20 8.64 -2.90 -10.41
C VAL A 20 9.24 -2.91 -9.00
N THR A 21 9.71 -4.08 -8.55
CA THR A 21 10.35 -4.22 -7.23
C THR A 21 11.60 -3.36 -7.11
N ILE A 22 12.49 -3.38 -8.11
CA ILE A 22 13.71 -2.56 -8.13
C ILE A 22 13.37 -1.07 -8.14
N ALA A 23 12.43 -0.65 -8.98
CA ALA A 23 11.99 0.75 -9.06
C ALA A 23 11.46 1.24 -7.70
N PHE A 24 10.62 0.45 -7.05
CA PHE A 24 10.06 0.78 -5.74
C PHE A 24 11.15 0.91 -4.66
N ILE A 25 12.10 -0.03 -4.61
CA ILE A 25 13.22 0.03 -3.65
C ILE A 25 14.08 1.27 -3.90
N LEU A 26 14.42 1.59 -5.16
CA LEU A 26 15.20 2.77 -5.50
C LEU A 26 14.49 4.07 -5.07
N GLU A 27 13.18 4.14 -5.22
CA GLU A 27 12.38 5.29 -4.82
C GLU A 27 12.34 5.46 -3.29
N LEU A 28 12.17 4.36 -2.54
CA LEU A 28 12.29 4.36 -1.08
C LEU A 28 13.66 4.85 -0.60
N LEU A 29 14.74 4.39 -1.24
CA LEU A 29 16.10 4.81 -0.90
C LEU A 29 16.34 6.28 -1.25
N LYS A 30 15.84 6.75 -2.40
CA LYS A 30 15.97 8.15 -2.82
C LYS A 30 15.22 9.11 -1.89
N SER A 31 14.07 8.69 -1.36
CA SER A 31 13.27 9.47 -0.39
C SER A 31 14.01 9.82 0.91
N THR A 32 15.12 9.13 1.22
CA THR A 32 15.89 9.33 2.46
C THR A 32 17.03 10.35 2.31
N LYS A 33 17.50 10.63 1.09
CA LYS A 33 18.74 11.41 0.86
C LYS A 33 18.58 12.94 0.89
N GLU A 34 17.36 13.45 0.97
CA GLU A 34 17.06 14.89 0.79
C GLU A 34 16.59 15.62 2.06
N LYS A 35 16.88 15.07 3.26
CA LYS A 35 16.39 15.63 4.53
C LYS A 35 17.49 15.74 5.57
N THR A 36 18.47 16.61 5.31
CA THR A 36 19.51 16.90 6.32
C THR A 36 19.01 17.86 7.42
N GLU A 37 17.90 18.60 7.23
CA GLU A 37 17.36 19.52 8.26
C GLU A 37 15.83 19.65 8.24
N ALA A 38 15.10 18.67 7.70
CA ALA A 38 13.64 18.71 7.75
C ALA A 38 13.17 18.20 9.10
N GLU A 39 12.50 19.06 9.89
CA GLU A 39 11.71 18.68 11.06
C GLU A 39 11.01 17.35 10.79
N LYS A 40 11.40 16.33 11.54
CA LYS A 40 11.06 14.94 11.23
C LYS A 40 9.60 14.71 11.60
N HIS A 41 8.70 15.16 10.74
CA HIS A 41 7.28 14.87 10.76
C HIS A 41 7.10 13.36 10.65
N SER A 42 6.98 12.71 11.81
CA SER A 42 6.84 11.27 11.95
C SER A 42 5.46 10.96 12.52
N GLY A 43 4.88 9.87 12.07
CA GLY A 43 3.67 9.33 12.64
C GLY A 43 3.44 7.89 12.19
N ALA A 44 2.60 7.19 12.93
CA ALA A 44 2.19 5.82 12.72
C ALA A 44 0.66 5.73 12.83
N VAL A 45 0.08 4.76 12.12
CA VAL A 45 -1.33 4.40 12.24
C VAL A 45 -1.39 2.96 12.71
N VAL A 46 -2.06 2.71 13.82
CA VAL A 46 -2.33 1.38 14.35
C VAL A 46 -3.80 1.07 14.10
N MET A 47 -4.09 0.04 13.31
CA MET A 47 -5.46 -0.38 13.01
C MET A 47 -5.90 -1.45 14.02
N ILE A 48 -6.88 -1.14 14.87
CA ILE A 48 -7.50 -2.11 15.79
C ILE A 48 -8.91 -2.39 15.26
N GLY A 49 -9.04 -3.49 14.50
CA GLY A 49 -10.23 -3.69 13.67
C GLY A 49 -10.36 -2.56 12.63
N PRO A 50 -11.58 -2.16 12.21
CA PRO A 50 -11.77 -1.05 11.28
C PRO A 50 -11.51 0.33 11.92
N MET A 51 -11.14 0.39 13.20
CA MET A 51 -10.90 1.63 13.94
C MET A 51 -9.40 2.02 13.88
N PRO A 52 -9.05 3.11 13.16
CA PRO A 52 -7.68 3.61 13.10
C PRO A 52 -7.30 4.41 14.35
N ILE A 53 -6.12 4.14 14.90
CA ILE A 53 -5.49 4.92 15.97
C ILE A 53 -4.27 5.63 15.36
N ILE A 54 -4.29 6.97 15.31
CA ILE A 54 -3.21 7.77 14.74
C ILE A 54 -2.30 8.28 15.85
N LEU A 55 -1.00 8.00 15.71
CA LEU A 55 0.08 8.52 16.54
C LEU A 55 0.91 9.43 15.65
N ALA A 56 0.91 10.75 15.88
CA ALA A 56 1.65 11.68 15.03
C ALA A 56 2.36 12.73 15.88
N SER A 57 3.56 13.13 15.44
CA SER A 57 4.38 14.14 16.09
C SER A 57 3.83 15.56 15.92
N ASP A 58 2.95 15.79 14.95
CA ASP A 58 2.39 17.10 14.65
C ASP A 58 0.98 16.98 14.07
N PRO A 59 0.13 18.02 14.24
CA PRO A 59 -1.27 17.98 13.82
C PRO A 59 -1.45 17.92 12.30
N LYS A 60 -0.46 18.36 11.50
CA LYS A 60 -0.53 18.31 10.04
C LYS A 60 -0.37 16.86 9.57
N THR A 61 0.65 16.16 10.08
CA THR A 61 0.85 14.72 9.86
C THR A 61 -0.30 13.90 10.41
N ALA A 62 -0.85 14.25 11.58
CA ALA A 62 -2.02 13.59 12.13
C ALA A 62 -3.22 13.64 11.18
N LYS A 63 -3.51 14.82 10.60
CA LYS A 63 -4.60 14.99 9.62
C LYS A 63 -4.35 14.18 8.35
N THR A 64 -3.14 14.20 7.81
CA THR A 64 -2.80 13.42 6.61
C THR A 64 -2.97 11.92 6.86
N LEU A 65 -2.46 11.42 7.99
CA LEU A 65 -2.59 10.02 8.37
C LEU A 65 -4.04 9.62 8.65
N LEU A 66 -4.83 10.49 9.29
CA LEU A 66 -6.25 10.26 9.54
C LEU A 66 -7.02 10.14 8.22
N THR A 67 -6.82 11.07 7.28
CA THR A 67 -7.49 11.02 5.96
C THR A 67 -7.14 9.73 5.23
N LEU A 68 -5.85 9.35 5.23
CA LEU A 68 -5.41 8.12 4.61
C LEU A 68 -6.04 6.88 5.26
N ALA A 69 -6.08 6.85 6.59
CA ALA A 69 -6.65 5.74 7.35
C ALA A 69 -8.15 5.59 7.09
N ILE A 70 -8.91 6.69 7.04
CA ILE A 70 -10.34 6.66 6.72
C ILE A 70 -10.58 6.13 5.31
N ILE A 71 -9.81 6.59 4.32
CA ILE A 71 -9.92 6.09 2.94
C ILE A 71 -9.68 4.58 2.91
N LEU A 72 -8.63 4.10 3.60
CA LEU A 72 -8.34 2.67 3.70
C LEU A 72 -9.48 1.90 4.39
N THR A 73 -10.04 2.42 5.48
CA THR A 73 -11.17 1.80 6.18
C THR A 73 -12.38 1.67 5.25
N ILE A 74 -12.71 2.72 4.49
CA ILE A 74 -13.84 2.68 3.55
C ILE A 74 -13.62 1.61 2.48
N ILE A 75 -12.43 1.54 1.90
CA ILE A 75 -12.09 0.51 0.91
C ILE A 75 -12.22 -0.88 1.51
N LEU A 76 -11.71 -1.10 2.73
CA LEU A 76 -11.77 -2.39 3.42
C LEU A 76 -13.22 -2.81 3.70
N VAL A 77 -14.05 -1.88 4.18
CA VAL A 77 -15.47 -2.13 4.44
C VAL A 77 -16.22 -2.43 3.14
N ALA A 78 -15.97 -1.65 2.07
CA ALA A 78 -16.59 -1.87 0.77
C ALA A 78 -16.22 -3.25 0.19
N LEU A 79 -14.95 -3.64 0.27
CA LEU A 79 -14.49 -4.98 -0.13
C LEU A 79 -15.15 -6.06 0.72
N THR A 80 -15.22 -5.87 2.05
CA THR A 80 -15.84 -6.84 2.95
C THR A 80 -17.30 -7.07 2.58
N ILE A 81 -18.07 -5.99 2.35
CA ILE A 81 -19.47 -6.07 1.92
C ILE A 81 -19.57 -6.73 0.55
N PHE A 82 -18.71 -6.36 -0.40
CA PHE A 82 -18.70 -6.93 -1.74
C PHE A 82 -18.45 -8.45 -1.72
N PHE A 83 -17.44 -8.91 -0.97
CA PHE A 83 -17.11 -10.32 -0.86
C PHE A 83 -18.16 -11.13 -0.08
N TYR A 84 -18.69 -10.61 1.04
CA TYR A 84 -19.79 -11.27 1.77
C TYR A 84 -21.08 -11.30 0.94
N GLY A 85 -21.38 -10.22 0.22
CA GLY A 85 -22.52 -10.17 -0.69
C GLY A 85 -22.37 -11.19 -1.81
N LEU A 86 -21.20 -11.25 -2.46
CA LEU A 86 -20.93 -12.21 -3.53
C LEU A 86 -21.03 -13.68 -3.07
N THR A 87 -20.57 -13.98 -1.86
CA THR A 87 -20.62 -15.35 -1.28
C THR A 87 -22.02 -15.77 -0.82
N SER A 88 -22.93 -14.82 -0.58
CA SER A 88 -24.33 -15.13 -0.25
C SER A 88 -25.23 -15.48 -1.45
N PHE A 89 -24.69 -15.43 -2.67
CA PHE A 89 -25.39 -15.82 -3.91
C PHE A 89 -25.00 -17.22 -4.44
N GLU A 90 -24.12 -17.95 -3.76
CA GLU A 90 -23.85 -19.39 -3.97
C GLU A 90 -24.58 -20.25 -2.93
#